data_AF-A0A7S2CD00-F1
#
_entry.id   AF-A0A7S2CD00-F1
#
_cell.length_a   1.000
_cell.length_b   1.000
_cell.length_c   1.000
_cell.angle_alpha   90.00
_cell.angle_beta   90.00
_cell.angle_gamma   90.00
#
_symmetry.space_group_name_H-M   'P 1'
#
loop_
_entity.id
_entity.type
_entity.pdbx_description
1 polymer ?
#
loop_
_entity_poly.entity_id
_entity_poly.type
_entity_poly.pdbx_seq_one_letter_code
_entity_poly.pdbx_strand_id
1 'polypeptide(L)'
;KLYCEVDGNKVCSGNGRCLPMWRLAEELDDNGDVGYYKYGAATQNPGDTWDREMIFGCHCDARDSNQPHMGPVDYISGVFVDNPNIGGYTGYNCARRTCPVGNDPLNAGVNEIQTIRCNGTTTNFTITFRQQTTAAISHNASTTDVAAALEKLSTIGQVEVTFSKGSNTACNATYNLTQGIHVEFMSELGSVPLMTTKPEYNVTETVKGTRTVAECASRGYCDYESGQCKCLAGFTSSAGNNSIGNRRDCGKIDKVGYTLNPYYEP
;
A
#
# COMPACT_ATOMS: atom_id res chain seq x y z
N LYS A 1 -20.59 -20.25 -19.46
CA LYS A 1 -19.54 -19.37 -18.90
C LYS A 1 -20.16 -18.61 -17.74
N LEU A 2 -19.51 -18.61 -16.58
CA LEU A 2 -19.94 -17.82 -15.43
C LEU A 2 -19.37 -16.41 -15.64
N TYR A 3 -20.25 -15.47 -15.99
CA TYR A 3 -19.84 -14.09 -16.27
C TYR A 3 -19.96 -13.22 -15.01
N CYS A 4 -19.36 -12.04 -15.04
CA CYS A 4 -19.44 -11.10 -13.93
C CYS A 4 -20.87 -10.63 -13.66
N GLU A 5 -21.12 -10.24 -12.41
CA GLU A 5 -22.39 -9.67 -11.98
C GLU A 5 -22.73 -8.39 -12.74
N VAL A 6 -24.01 -8.21 -13.05
CA VAL A 6 -24.55 -7.02 -13.71
C VAL A 6 -25.59 -6.40 -12.79
N ASP A 7 -25.31 -5.18 -12.34
CA ASP A 7 -26.22 -4.39 -11.52
C ASP A 7 -26.97 -3.40 -12.41
N GLY A 8 -28.26 -3.67 -12.64
CA GLY A 8 -29.05 -2.99 -13.67
C GLY A 8 -28.45 -3.21 -15.06
N ASN A 9 -27.78 -2.19 -15.60
CA ASN A 9 -27.10 -2.23 -16.91
C ASN A 9 -25.58 -2.08 -16.79
N LYS A 10 -25.01 -2.14 -15.58
CA LYS A 10 -23.59 -1.92 -15.33
C LYS A 10 -22.92 -3.21 -14.88
N VAL A 11 -22.00 -3.71 -15.71
CA VAL A 11 -21.12 -4.83 -15.32
C VAL A 11 -20.22 -4.36 -14.19
N CYS A 12 -20.06 -5.17 -13.14
CA CYS A 12 -19.27 -4.81 -11.95
C CYS A 12 -19.73 -3.48 -11.32
N SER A 13 -21.04 -3.25 -11.29
CA SER A 13 -21.69 -2.02 -10.84
C SER A 13 -21.16 -0.72 -11.48
N GLY A 14 -20.37 -0.85 -12.56
CA GLY A 14 -19.71 0.25 -13.25
C GLY A 14 -18.42 0.74 -12.60
N ASN A 15 -17.91 0.04 -11.59
CA ASN A 15 -16.74 0.41 -10.80
C ASN A 15 -15.63 -0.66 -10.84
N GLY A 16 -15.54 -1.34 -11.97
CA GLY A 16 -14.54 -2.37 -12.17
C GLY A 16 -14.59 -2.96 -13.57
N ARG A 17 -13.63 -3.84 -13.85
CA ARG A 17 -13.52 -4.56 -15.12
C ARG A 17 -13.91 -6.02 -14.91
N CYS A 18 -14.70 -6.56 -15.83
CA CYS A 18 -14.98 -7.99 -15.86
C CYS A 18 -13.83 -8.73 -16.53
N LEU A 19 -13.08 -9.51 -15.75
CA LEU A 19 -11.89 -10.21 -16.22
C LEU A 19 -12.06 -11.73 -16.10
N PRO A 20 -11.54 -12.52 -17.06
CA PRO A 20 -11.48 -13.96 -16.93
C PRO A 20 -10.50 -14.36 -15.82
N MET A 21 -10.70 -15.54 -15.23
CA MET A 21 -9.88 -16.06 -14.12
C MET A 21 -8.38 -16.00 -14.38
N TRP A 22 -7.92 -16.27 -15.61
CA TRP A 22 -6.48 -16.22 -15.90
C TRP A 22 -5.88 -14.83 -15.74
N ARG A 23 -6.64 -13.81 -16.12
CA ARG A 23 -6.19 -12.43 -16.00
C ARG A 23 -6.32 -11.96 -14.55
N LEU A 24 -7.38 -12.35 -13.85
CA LEU A 24 -7.48 -12.11 -12.41
C LEU A 24 -6.30 -12.70 -11.62
N ALA A 25 -5.78 -13.86 -12.04
CA ALA A 25 -4.58 -14.44 -11.44
C ALA A 25 -3.32 -13.62 -11.72
N GLU A 26 -3.19 -13.00 -12.91
CA GLU A 26 -2.07 -12.11 -13.22
C GLU A 26 -2.16 -10.76 -12.48
N GLU A 27 -3.36 -10.31 -12.15
CA GLU A 27 -3.61 -9.08 -11.37
C GLU A 27 -3.63 -9.36 -9.85
N LEU A 28 -3.39 -10.60 -9.40
CA LEU A 28 -3.30 -10.93 -7.99
C LEU A 28 -2.07 -10.22 -7.41
N ASP A 29 -2.23 -9.57 -6.26
CA ASP A 29 -1.12 -9.08 -5.47
C ASP A 29 -1.08 -9.74 -4.09
N ASP A 30 0.11 -9.82 -3.52
CA ASP A 30 0.36 -10.12 -2.11
C ASP A 30 1.04 -8.91 -1.49
N ASN A 31 0.26 -8.12 -0.76
CA ASN A 31 0.70 -6.90 -0.11
C ASN A 31 1.39 -5.92 -1.09
N GLY A 32 0.80 -5.76 -2.28
CA GLY A 32 1.26 -4.85 -3.33
C GLY A 32 2.39 -5.39 -4.21
N ASP A 33 2.89 -6.60 -3.97
CA ASP A 33 3.76 -7.30 -4.93
C ASP A 33 2.93 -8.23 -5.80
N VAL A 34 3.26 -8.32 -7.09
CA VAL A 34 2.61 -9.27 -8.00
C VAL A 34 2.68 -10.68 -7.43
N GLY A 35 1.51 -11.27 -7.26
CA GLY A 35 1.33 -12.60 -6.70
C GLY A 35 1.98 -13.68 -7.55
N TYR A 36 2.47 -14.73 -6.89
CA TYR A 36 3.12 -15.85 -7.57
C TYR A 36 2.12 -16.76 -8.32
N TYR A 37 0.86 -16.78 -7.90
CA TYR A 37 -0.14 -17.68 -8.44
C TYR A 37 -0.55 -17.29 -9.85
N LYS A 38 -0.30 -18.19 -10.80
CA LYS A 38 -0.69 -18.06 -12.20
C LYS A 38 -1.63 -19.18 -12.57
N TYR A 39 -2.68 -18.85 -13.29
CA TYR A 39 -3.66 -19.81 -13.77
C TYR A 39 -3.93 -19.55 -15.26
N GLY A 40 -3.33 -20.33 -16.16
CA GLY A 40 -3.53 -20.13 -17.60
C GLY A 40 -3.00 -18.79 -18.12
N ALA A 41 -2.04 -18.21 -17.40
CA ALA A 41 -1.36 -16.96 -17.72
C ALA A 41 -0.72 -17.03 -19.12
N ALA A 42 -0.53 -15.89 -19.78
CA ALA A 42 0.10 -15.86 -21.11
C ALA A 42 1.54 -16.40 -21.09
N THR A 43 2.17 -16.42 -19.90
CA THR A 43 3.52 -16.95 -19.65
C THR A 43 3.56 -18.46 -19.34
N GLN A 44 2.40 -19.12 -19.22
CA GLN A 44 2.25 -20.58 -19.10
C GLN A 44 1.73 -21.15 -20.42
N ASN A 45 1.85 -22.46 -20.65
CA ASN A 45 1.22 -23.12 -21.81
C ASN A 45 -0.31 -22.97 -21.73
N PRO A 46 -0.94 -22.09 -22.53
CA PRO A 46 -2.35 -21.72 -22.34
C PRO A 46 -3.31 -22.88 -22.63
N GLY A 47 -2.82 -23.91 -23.34
CA GLY A 47 -3.58 -25.11 -23.71
C GLY A 47 -3.84 -26.08 -22.55
N ASP A 48 -3.11 -25.97 -21.44
CA ASP A 48 -3.24 -26.89 -20.30
C ASP A 48 -4.40 -26.50 -19.35
N THR A 49 -4.86 -25.25 -19.42
CA THR A 49 -6.00 -24.72 -18.65
C THR A 49 -7.20 -24.48 -19.56
N TRP A 50 -7.93 -25.54 -19.86
CA TRP A 50 -9.09 -25.52 -20.78
C TRP A 50 -10.21 -24.56 -20.33
N ASP A 51 -10.31 -24.29 -19.02
CA ASP A 51 -11.37 -23.51 -18.37
C ASP A 51 -10.97 -22.06 -18.06
N ARG A 52 -9.78 -21.61 -18.49
CA ARG A 52 -9.21 -20.32 -18.12
C ARG A 52 -10.08 -19.10 -18.47
N GLU A 53 -10.92 -19.21 -19.51
CA GLU A 53 -11.87 -18.20 -19.99
C GLU A 53 -13.34 -18.60 -19.77
N MET A 54 -13.60 -19.49 -18.80
CA MET A 54 -14.94 -20.01 -18.51
C MET A 54 -15.59 -19.35 -17.30
N ILE A 55 -14.77 -18.79 -16.40
CA ILE A 55 -15.19 -18.09 -15.18
C ILE A 55 -14.59 -16.68 -15.22
N PHE A 56 -15.42 -15.70 -14.91
CA PHE A 56 -15.07 -14.30 -14.85
C PHE A 56 -15.42 -13.73 -13.47
N GLY A 57 -14.66 -12.73 -13.06
CA GLY A 57 -14.90 -12.00 -11.82
C GLY A 57 -14.65 -10.50 -12.02
N CYS A 58 -15.21 -9.70 -11.13
CA CYS A 58 -15.00 -8.27 -11.14
C CYS A 58 -13.68 -7.92 -10.47
N HIS A 59 -12.81 -7.24 -11.21
CA HIS A 59 -11.63 -6.57 -10.69
C HIS A 59 -11.99 -5.10 -10.45
N CYS A 60 -12.08 -4.70 -9.18
CA CYS A 60 -12.61 -3.41 -8.79
C CYS A 60 -11.61 -2.27 -8.98
N ASP A 61 -12.14 -1.11 -9.36
CA ASP A 61 -11.32 0.08 -9.54
C ASP A 61 -10.85 0.61 -8.18
N ALA A 62 -9.56 0.89 -8.08
CA ALA A 62 -8.93 1.38 -6.85
C ALA A 62 -9.07 2.91 -6.66
N ARG A 63 -9.84 3.62 -7.50
CA ARG A 63 -10.13 5.07 -7.35
C ARG A 63 -11.61 5.39 -7.57
N ASP A 64 -12.12 6.36 -6.80
CA ASP A 64 -13.38 7.05 -7.06
C ASP A 64 -13.25 8.04 -8.22
N SER A 65 -14.24 8.07 -9.12
CA SER A 65 -14.40 9.12 -10.14
C SER A 65 -14.63 10.54 -9.57
N ASN A 66 -14.85 10.70 -8.26
CA ASN A 66 -15.27 11.96 -7.61
C ASN A 66 -14.27 12.63 -6.65
N GLN A 67 -12.97 12.27 -6.64
CA GLN A 67 -11.97 13.01 -5.84
C GLN A 67 -11.11 13.98 -6.68
N PRO A 68 -10.78 15.18 -6.17
CA PRO A 68 -10.18 16.25 -6.95
C PRO A 68 -8.76 15.88 -7.42
N HIS A 69 -8.55 16.05 -8.73
CA HIS A 69 -7.26 16.00 -9.40
C HIS A 69 -6.25 16.98 -8.77
N MET A 70 -5.41 16.55 -7.84
CA MET A 70 -4.13 17.22 -7.57
C MET A 70 -3.02 16.20 -7.28
N GLY A 71 -2.21 15.93 -8.31
CA GLY A 71 -1.00 15.09 -8.30
C GLY A 71 -0.85 14.31 -9.62
N PRO A 72 0.33 14.27 -10.27
CA PRO A 72 0.45 14.07 -11.72
C PRO A 72 0.11 12.62 -12.17
N VAL A 73 -0.76 12.57 -13.19
CA VAL A 73 -1.10 11.49 -14.15
C VAL A 73 -0.02 10.38 -14.30
N ASP A 74 -0.35 9.08 -14.37
CA ASP A 74 -1.05 8.43 -15.49
C ASP A 74 -1.39 6.96 -15.19
N TYR A 75 -2.45 6.48 -15.86
CA TYR A 75 -2.99 5.11 -15.99
C TYR A 75 -4.16 4.64 -15.10
N ILE A 76 -5.25 4.43 -15.83
CA ILE A 76 -6.56 3.85 -15.52
C ILE A 76 -6.48 2.33 -15.67
N SER A 77 -6.83 1.63 -14.58
CA SER A 77 -7.03 0.19 -14.43
C SER A 77 -5.93 -0.72 -15.03
N GLY A 78 -5.23 -1.38 -14.10
CA GLY A 78 -3.89 -1.97 -14.27
C GLY A 78 -2.79 -1.19 -13.54
N VAL A 79 -3.11 -0.32 -12.57
CA VAL A 79 -2.13 0.41 -11.75
C VAL A 79 -2.52 0.34 -10.26
N PHE A 80 -1.58 -0.16 -9.45
CA PHE A 80 -1.56 -0.08 -8.00
C PHE A 80 -1.68 1.37 -7.53
N VAL A 81 -2.77 1.67 -6.83
CA VAL A 81 -2.90 2.89 -6.01
C VAL A 81 -3.26 2.49 -4.60
N ASP A 82 -2.25 1.93 -3.93
CA ASP A 82 -2.20 1.62 -2.51
C ASP A 82 -1.88 2.86 -1.67
N ASN A 83 -2.52 3.99 -1.97
CA ASN A 83 -2.72 4.99 -0.93
C ASN A 83 -3.89 4.48 -0.06
N PRO A 84 -3.66 4.05 1.19
CA PRO A 84 -4.72 3.56 2.07
C PRO A 84 -5.79 4.62 2.40
N ASN A 85 -5.61 5.87 1.92
CA ASN A 85 -6.52 6.99 2.08
C ASN A 85 -7.35 7.33 0.83
N ILE A 86 -7.20 6.58 -0.28
CA ILE A 86 -7.94 6.83 -1.53
C ILE A 86 -9.01 5.74 -1.67
N GLY A 87 -10.27 6.16 -1.59
CA GLY A 87 -11.43 5.27 -1.70
C GLY A 87 -11.51 4.62 -3.07
N GLY A 88 -11.35 3.30 -3.08
CA GLY A 88 -11.64 2.43 -4.23
C GLY A 88 -12.99 1.73 -4.07
N TYR A 89 -13.19 0.69 -4.86
CA TYR A 89 -14.33 -0.21 -4.76
C TYR A 89 -13.89 -1.63 -4.40
N THR A 90 -14.79 -2.38 -3.78
CA THR A 90 -14.58 -3.73 -3.29
C THR A 90 -15.88 -4.54 -3.34
N GLY A 91 -15.79 -5.80 -2.94
CA GLY A 91 -16.86 -6.78 -3.03
C GLY A 91 -16.92 -7.48 -4.38
N TYR A 92 -17.72 -8.54 -4.45
CA TYR A 92 -17.77 -9.45 -5.60
C TYR A 92 -18.23 -8.78 -6.91
N ASN A 93 -18.96 -7.67 -6.82
CA ASN A 93 -19.47 -6.89 -7.94
C ASN A 93 -19.01 -5.43 -7.93
N CYS A 94 -18.05 -5.04 -7.07
CA CYS A 94 -17.56 -3.66 -6.97
C CYS A 94 -18.63 -2.60 -6.62
N ALA A 95 -19.72 -3.01 -5.96
CA ALA A 95 -20.75 -2.07 -5.51
C ALA A 95 -20.39 -1.33 -4.21
N ARG A 96 -19.42 -1.83 -3.44
CA ARG A 96 -19.04 -1.28 -2.13
C ARG A 96 -17.78 -0.43 -2.25
N ARG A 97 -17.66 0.62 -1.45
CA ARG A 97 -16.43 1.39 -1.28
C ARG A 97 -15.44 0.66 -0.39
N THR A 98 -14.15 0.81 -0.66
CA THR A 98 -13.10 0.36 0.26
C THR A 98 -12.90 1.40 1.36
N CYS A 99 -12.95 0.97 2.61
CA CYS A 99 -12.60 1.81 3.76
C CYS A 99 -11.11 1.77 4.07
N PRO A 100 -10.57 2.84 4.69
CA PRO A 100 -9.18 2.88 5.09
C PRO A 100 -8.88 1.80 6.13
N VAL A 101 -7.68 1.24 6.03
CA VAL A 101 -7.12 0.34 7.03
C VAL A 101 -6.23 1.11 7.99
N GLY A 102 -6.20 0.69 9.24
CA GLY A 102 -5.44 1.34 10.29
C GLY A 102 -4.91 0.34 11.32
N ASN A 103 -3.97 0.83 12.12
CA ASN A 103 -3.46 0.08 13.26
C ASN A 103 -4.41 0.27 14.44
N ASP A 104 -4.81 -0.84 15.07
CA ASP A 104 -5.57 -0.84 16.30
C ASP A 104 -4.75 -0.16 17.40
N PRO A 105 -5.17 1.00 17.91
CA PRO A 105 -4.36 1.74 18.87
C PRO A 105 -4.29 1.07 20.25
N LEU A 106 -5.09 0.05 20.53
CA LEU A 106 -4.96 -0.79 21.73
C LEU A 106 -3.93 -1.92 21.54
N ASN A 107 -3.50 -2.17 20.30
CA ASN A 107 -2.40 -3.06 19.97
C ASN A 107 -1.36 -2.29 19.14
N ALA A 108 -0.42 -1.63 19.83
CA ALA A 108 0.50 -0.70 19.19
C ALA A 108 1.35 -1.34 18.07
N GLY A 109 1.70 -2.62 18.17
CA GLY A 109 2.65 -3.26 17.26
C GLY A 109 3.97 -2.49 17.13
N VAL A 110 4.76 -2.85 16.12
CA VAL A 110 5.93 -2.06 15.69
C VAL A 110 5.89 -1.85 14.18
N ASN A 111 6.42 -0.71 13.74
CA ASN A 111 6.64 -0.42 12.33
C ASN A 111 7.68 -1.40 11.76
N GLU A 112 7.57 -1.69 10.47
CA GLU A 112 8.60 -2.45 9.78
C GLU A 112 9.82 -1.58 9.53
N ILE A 113 11.01 -2.16 9.74
CA ILE A 113 12.28 -1.54 9.36
C ILE A 113 13.03 -2.48 8.44
N GLN A 114 13.29 -2.03 7.22
CA GLN A 114 14.19 -2.69 6.29
C GLN A 114 15.53 -1.93 6.23
N THR A 115 16.63 -2.68 6.22
CA THR A 115 17.98 -2.12 6.15
C THR A 115 18.62 -2.45 4.80
N ILE A 116 18.99 -1.40 4.06
CA ILE A 116 19.70 -1.50 2.77
C ILE A 116 21.19 -1.28 3.03
N ARG A 117 22.00 -2.32 2.82
CA ARG A 117 23.45 -2.24 2.90
C ARG A 117 24.04 -1.71 1.59
N CYS A 118 23.98 -0.39 1.39
CA CYS A 118 24.60 0.24 0.23
C CYS A 118 26.11 0.43 0.43
N ASN A 119 26.93 -0.38 -0.23
CA ASN A 119 28.40 -0.29 -0.15
C ASN A 119 29.06 0.35 -1.39
N GLY A 120 28.29 0.74 -2.41
CA GLY A 120 28.80 1.42 -3.60
C GLY A 120 29.00 2.92 -3.36
N THR A 121 30.22 3.42 -3.51
CA THR A 121 30.58 4.80 -3.15
C THR A 121 30.74 5.73 -4.36
N THR A 122 30.43 5.27 -5.57
CA THR A 122 30.59 6.07 -6.80
C THR A 122 29.38 5.98 -7.74
N THR A 123 28.53 4.97 -7.56
CA THR A 123 27.37 4.71 -8.42
C THR A 123 26.09 5.12 -7.73
N ASN A 124 25.27 5.90 -8.43
CA ASN A 124 23.89 6.13 -8.02
C ASN A 124 23.12 4.81 -8.00
N PHE A 125 22.05 4.76 -7.21
CA PHE A 125 21.23 3.58 -7.06
C PHE A 125 19.75 3.92 -7.12
N THR A 126 18.92 2.95 -7.44
CA THR A 126 17.46 3.07 -7.39
C THR A 126 16.92 2.05 -6.42
N ILE A 127 15.86 2.40 -5.70
CA ILE A 127 15.11 1.48 -4.84
C ILE A 127 13.82 1.13 -5.57
N THR A 128 13.42 -0.14 -5.52
CA THR A 128 12.12 -0.62 -6.03
C THR A 128 11.33 -1.24 -4.89
N PHE A 129 10.06 -0.84 -4.77
CA PHE A 129 9.10 -1.35 -3.81
C PHE A 129 7.74 -1.45 -4.51
N ARG A 130 7.03 -2.58 -4.39
CA ARG A 130 5.71 -2.80 -5.02
C ARG A 130 5.67 -2.39 -6.50
N GLN A 131 6.69 -2.86 -7.23
CA GLN A 131 6.92 -2.63 -8.67
C GLN A 131 7.16 -1.18 -9.09
N GLN A 132 7.19 -0.22 -8.17
CA GLN A 132 7.59 1.15 -8.46
C GLN A 132 9.04 1.39 -8.10
N THR A 133 9.76 2.04 -9.01
CA THR A 133 11.18 2.33 -8.86
C THR A 133 11.37 3.83 -8.67
N THR A 134 12.17 4.21 -7.68
CA THR A 134 12.52 5.61 -7.44
C THR A 134 13.30 6.19 -8.62
N ALA A 135 13.34 7.52 -8.72
CA ALA A 135 14.40 8.17 -9.48
C ALA A 135 15.79 7.76 -8.92
N ALA A 136 16.84 7.96 -9.72
CA ALA A 136 18.20 7.65 -9.29
C ALA A 136 18.57 8.49 -8.06
N ILE A 137 18.95 7.80 -6.98
CA ILE A 137 19.40 8.35 -5.71
C ILE A 137 20.94 8.38 -5.73
N SER A 138 21.52 9.51 -5.32
CA SER A 138 22.98 9.61 -5.25
C SER A 138 23.55 8.72 -4.14
N HIS A 139 24.73 8.13 -4.37
CA HIS A 139 25.43 7.34 -3.34
C HIS A 139 25.71 8.15 -2.05
N ASN A 140 25.84 9.47 -2.17
CA ASN A 140 26.06 10.40 -1.06
C ASN A 140 24.79 11.15 -0.63
N ALA A 141 23.61 10.69 -1.05
CA ALA A 141 22.34 11.31 -0.68
C ALA A 141 22.16 11.37 0.84
N SER A 142 21.49 12.42 1.30
CA SER A 142 21.11 12.58 2.70
C SER A 142 19.89 11.70 3.05
N THR A 143 19.60 11.53 4.33
CA THR A 143 18.40 10.77 4.76
C THR A 143 17.12 11.40 4.21
N THR A 144 17.05 12.73 4.14
CA THR A 144 15.89 13.45 3.60
C THR A 144 15.72 13.23 2.10
N ASP A 145 16.82 13.14 1.35
CA ASP A 145 16.78 12.88 -0.09
C ASP A 145 16.29 11.45 -0.38
N VAL A 146 16.74 10.48 0.42
CA VAL A 146 16.28 9.09 0.30
C VAL A 146 14.80 8.98 0.67
N ALA A 147 14.38 9.59 1.79
CA ALA A 147 12.97 9.62 2.20
C ALA A 147 12.10 10.26 1.11
N ALA A 148 12.49 11.42 0.60
CA ALA A 148 11.76 12.12 -0.47
C ALA A 148 11.74 11.34 -1.80
N ALA A 149 12.72 10.48 -2.07
CA ALA A 149 12.71 9.61 -3.24
C ALA A 149 11.71 8.45 -3.07
N LEU A 150 11.62 7.87 -1.87
CA LEU A 150 10.69 6.79 -1.53
C LEU A 150 9.24 7.29 -1.46
N GLU A 151 8.99 8.44 -0.83
CA GLU A 151 7.65 9.05 -0.68
C GLU A 151 7.08 9.58 -2.01
N LYS A 152 7.87 9.58 -3.09
CA LYS A 152 7.38 9.85 -4.46
C LYS A 152 6.78 8.61 -5.12
N LEU A 153 7.05 7.41 -4.61
CA LEU A 153 6.36 6.20 -5.07
C LEU A 153 4.92 6.27 -4.59
N SER A 154 3.94 6.03 -5.45
CA SER A 154 2.54 6.07 -5.01
C SER A 154 2.19 4.93 -4.05
N THR A 155 3.10 3.97 -3.92
CA THR A 155 3.00 2.79 -3.04
C THR A 155 3.57 3.02 -1.64
N ILE A 156 4.11 4.21 -1.38
CA ILE A 156 4.66 4.60 -0.08
C ILE A 156 4.01 5.92 0.32
N GLY A 157 3.38 5.96 1.49
CA GLY A 157 2.81 7.19 2.03
C GLY A 157 3.85 8.09 2.73
N GLN A 158 4.57 7.52 3.68
CA GLN A 158 5.50 8.18 4.58
C GLN A 158 6.52 7.17 5.13
N VAL A 159 7.80 7.54 5.09
CA VAL A 159 8.88 6.75 5.68
C VAL A 159 9.75 7.60 6.57
N GLU A 160 10.34 6.98 7.58
CA GLU A 160 11.42 7.58 8.35
C GLU A 160 12.74 6.90 7.95
N VAL A 161 13.70 7.71 7.47
CA VAL A 161 14.99 7.20 7.01
C VAL A 161 16.08 7.63 7.96
N THR A 162 16.87 6.67 8.43
CA THR A 162 18.08 6.92 9.23
C THR A 162 19.26 6.14 8.67
N PHE A 163 20.47 6.64 8.89
CA PHE A 163 21.70 5.90 8.55
C PHE A 163 22.33 5.35 9.82
N SER A 164 22.99 4.20 9.72
CA SER A 164 23.73 3.63 10.85
C SER A 164 24.73 4.64 11.44
N LYS A 165 24.86 4.63 12.78
CA LYS A 165 25.53 5.67 13.57
C LYS A 165 26.85 6.15 12.96
N GLY A 166 26.91 7.45 12.65
CA GLY A 166 28.12 8.15 12.20
C GLY A 166 28.25 8.33 10.69
N SER A 167 27.33 7.78 9.88
CA SER A 167 27.30 8.04 8.44
C SER A 167 26.47 9.27 8.09
N ASN A 168 26.98 10.11 7.20
CA ASN A 168 26.25 11.25 6.63
C ASN A 168 25.82 11.00 5.17
N THR A 169 26.07 9.79 4.65
CA THR A 169 25.81 9.42 3.26
C THR A 169 25.04 8.12 3.18
N ALA A 170 24.14 8.02 2.19
CA ALA A 170 23.34 6.83 1.93
C ALA A 170 24.19 5.57 1.78
N CYS A 171 25.31 5.65 1.07
CA CYS A 171 26.21 4.53 0.85
C CYS A 171 27.55 4.71 1.57
N ASN A 172 28.07 3.60 2.09
CA ASN A 172 29.37 3.56 2.76
C ASN A 172 30.02 2.19 2.55
N ALA A 173 31.25 2.18 2.03
CA ALA A 173 32.01 0.96 1.76
C ALA A 173 32.27 0.11 3.01
N THR A 174 32.21 0.71 4.21
CA THR A 174 32.47 0.02 5.48
C THR A 174 31.23 -0.57 6.13
N TYR A 175 30.02 -0.36 5.57
CA TYR A 175 28.82 -0.97 6.12
C TYR A 175 28.95 -2.49 6.20
N ASN A 176 28.69 -3.04 7.39
CA ASN A 176 28.58 -4.48 7.62
C ASN A 176 27.15 -4.98 7.33
N LEU A 177 26.84 -6.24 7.62
CA LEU A 177 25.55 -6.87 7.29
C LEU A 177 24.34 -6.28 8.03
N THR A 178 24.54 -5.56 9.13
CA THR A 178 23.45 -4.96 9.92
C THR A 178 23.45 -3.43 9.83
N GLN A 179 24.34 -2.86 9.02
CA GLN A 179 24.50 -1.42 8.84
C GLN A 179 24.07 -1.00 7.45
N GLY A 180 23.54 0.21 7.35
CA GLY A 180 23.12 0.78 6.10
C GLY A 180 22.11 1.90 6.27
N ILE A 181 21.23 1.97 5.30
CA ILE A 181 20.05 2.84 5.29
C ILE A 181 18.92 2.08 5.97
N HIS A 182 18.49 2.54 7.13
CA HIS A 182 17.30 2.03 7.81
C HIS A 182 16.09 2.81 7.28
N VAL A 183 15.16 2.09 6.67
CA VAL A 183 13.89 2.64 6.19
C VAL A 183 12.80 2.06 7.08
N GLU A 184 12.22 2.92 7.91
CA GLU A 184 11.06 2.61 8.74
C GLU A 184 9.78 3.01 7.99
N PHE A 185 8.89 2.05 7.78
CA PHE A 185 7.60 2.28 7.14
C PHE A 185 6.61 2.82 8.16
N MET A 186 6.28 4.12 8.04
CA MET A 186 5.35 4.78 8.96
C MET A 186 3.89 4.60 8.53
N SER A 187 3.68 4.47 7.22
CA SER A 187 2.37 4.42 6.59
C SER A 187 1.89 3.01 6.26
N GLU A 188 2.79 2.14 5.83
CA GLU A 188 2.53 0.78 5.42
C GLU A 188 2.56 -0.10 6.66
N LEU A 189 1.40 -0.64 7.01
CA LEU A 189 1.20 -1.40 8.24
C LEU A 189 1.45 -2.90 8.00
N GLY A 190 1.71 -3.63 9.08
CA GLY A 190 2.02 -5.06 9.01
C GLY A 190 3.42 -5.34 8.50
N SER A 191 3.65 -6.57 8.04
CA SER A 191 4.92 -6.98 7.43
C SER A 191 4.85 -6.75 5.92
N VAL A 192 5.72 -5.91 5.38
CA VAL A 192 5.73 -5.46 3.99
C VAL A 192 6.78 -6.20 3.16
N PRO A 193 6.62 -6.27 1.83
CA PRO A 193 7.60 -6.98 1.00
C PRO A 193 8.97 -6.30 1.01
N LEU A 194 10.03 -7.09 0.84
CA LEU A 194 11.39 -6.57 0.80
C LEU A 194 11.61 -5.66 -0.40
N MET A 195 12.16 -4.47 -0.15
CA MET A 195 12.66 -3.60 -1.20
C MET A 195 13.80 -4.28 -1.97
N THR A 196 13.93 -3.91 -3.24
CA THR A 196 15.07 -4.31 -4.07
C THR A 196 15.82 -3.07 -4.56
N THR A 197 17.07 -3.24 -4.96
CA THR A 197 17.93 -2.12 -5.39
C THR A 197 18.64 -2.43 -6.70
N LYS A 198 18.98 -1.38 -7.44
CA LYS A 198 19.91 -1.46 -8.59
C LYS A 198 20.99 -0.39 -8.43
N PRO A 199 22.30 -0.73 -8.44
CA PRO A 199 22.85 -2.10 -8.46
C PRO A 199 22.38 -2.91 -7.23
N GLU A 200 22.48 -4.24 -7.32
CA GLU A 200 21.95 -5.14 -6.29
C GLU A 200 22.75 -5.00 -4.97
N TYR A 201 22.13 -4.37 -3.98
CA TYR A 201 22.59 -4.34 -2.61
C TYR A 201 21.77 -5.30 -1.74
N ASN A 202 22.37 -5.73 -0.63
CA ASN A 202 21.68 -6.57 0.34
C ASN A 202 20.64 -5.74 1.10
N VAL A 203 19.38 -6.17 1.02
CA VAL A 203 18.26 -5.61 1.78
C VAL A 203 17.79 -6.67 2.76
N THR A 204 17.63 -6.31 4.03
CA THR A 204 17.19 -7.21 5.09
C THR A 204 16.04 -6.61 5.89
N GLU A 205 15.06 -7.43 6.26
CA GLU A 205 14.02 -7.07 7.22
C GLU A 205 14.67 -7.12 8.62
N THR A 206 15.00 -5.96 9.16
CA THR A 206 15.66 -5.84 10.47
C THR A 206 14.67 -5.79 11.63
N VAL A 207 13.48 -5.25 11.39
CA VAL A 207 12.34 -5.31 12.31
C VAL A 207 11.14 -5.70 11.49
N LYS A 208 10.56 -6.86 11.78
CA LYS A 208 9.31 -7.30 11.17
C LYS A 208 8.16 -6.45 11.67
N GLY A 209 7.41 -5.83 10.76
CA GLY A 209 6.24 -5.06 11.13
C GLY A 209 5.13 -5.93 11.72
N THR A 210 4.55 -5.47 12.83
CA THR A 210 3.48 -6.19 13.55
C THR A 210 2.25 -5.33 13.82
N ARG A 211 2.26 -4.08 13.33
CA ARG A 211 1.08 -3.22 13.36
C ARG A 211 -0.06 -3.90 12.60
N THR A 212 -1.25 -3.87 13.18
CA THR A 212 -2.41 -4.54 12.61
C THR A 212 -2.83 -3.84 11.32
N VAL A 213 -3.27 -4.61 10.33
CA VAL A 213 -3.88 -4.10 9.11
C VAL A 213 -5.37 -4.41 9.18
N ALA A 214 -6.15 -3.52 9.80
CA ALA A 214 -7.58 -3.76 10.02
C ALA A 214 -8.42 -2.63 9.43
N GLU A 215 -9.52 -3.00 8.78
CA GLU A 215 -10.53 -2.04 8.34
C GLU A 215 -10.98 -1.18 9.53
N CYS A 216 -10.90 0.15 9.36
CA CYS A 216 -11.21 1.10 10.43
C CYS A 216 -10.48 0.81 11.76
N ALA A 217 -9.27 0.27 11.69
CA ALA A 217 -8.42 -0.09 12.83
C ALA A 217 -9.10 -1.01 13.86
N SER A 218 -10.16 -1.75 13.48
CA SER A 218 -11.04 -2.47 14.42
C SER A 218 -11.69 -1.58 15.49
N ARG A 219 -11.73 -0.26 15.27
CA ARG A 219 -12.24 0.76 16.19
C ARG A 219 -13.29 1.66 15.54
N GLY A 220 -13.89 1.20 14.46
CA GLY A 220 -15.00 1.85 13.78
C GLY A 220 -15.75 0.87 12.89
N TYR A 221 -16.81 1.36 12.28
CA TYR A 221 -17.57 0.64 11.25
C TYR A 221 -17.34 1.30 9.90
N CYS A 222 -17.08 0.50 8.87
CA CYS A 222 -17.02 1.00 7.50
C CYS A 222 -18.40 1.34 6.98
N ASP A 223 -18.56 2.57 6.49
CA ASP A 223 -19.68 2.95 5.64
C ASP A 223 -19.32 2.64 4.19
N TYR A 224 -19.78 1.48 3.70
CA TYR A 224 -19.49 0.99 2.35
C TYR A 224 -20.11 1.82 1.23
N GLU A 225 -20.98 2.79 1.51
CA GLU A 225 -21.51 3.71 0.48
C GLU A 225 -20.56 4.90 0.28
N SER A 226 -20.00 5.43 1.38
CA SER A 226 -19.09 6.59 1.34
C SER A 226 -17.60 6.23 1.36
N GLY A 227 -17.24 5.01 1.77
CA GLY A 227 -15.85 4.59 1.98
C GLY A 227 -15.22 5.19 3.23
N GLN A 228 -16.04 5.68 4.17
CA GLN A 228 -15.56 6.36 5.38
C GLN A 228 -15.76 5.49 6.61
N CYS A 229 -14.77 5.50 7.52
CA CYS A 229 -14.92 4.87 8.82
C CYS A 229 -15.67 5.75 9.81
N LYS A 230 -16.72 5.19 10.41
CA LYS A 230 -17.43 5.76 11.55
C LYS A 230 -16.78 5.25 12.82
N CYS A 231 -15.95 6.07 13.46
CA CYS A 231 -15.20 5.67 14.65
C CYS A 231 -16.09 5.45 15.87
N LEU A 232 -15.75 4.44 16.67
CA LEU A 232 -16.33 4.21 17.98
C LEU A 232 -15.94 5.35 18.94
N ALA A 233 -16.74 5.55 19.98
CA ALA A 233 -16.46 6.55 21.00
C ALA A 233 -15.07 6.35 21.63
N GLY A 234 -14.30 7.43 21.72
CA GLY A 234 -12.92 7.40 22.22
C GLY A 234 -11.86 7.09 21.17
N PHE A 235 -12.22 7.02 19.88
CA PHE A 235 -11.30 6.81 18.77
C PHE A 235 -11.47 7.88 17.68
N THR A 236 -10.37 8.22 17.04
CA THR A 236 -10.31 9.23 15.98
C THR A 236 -9.31 8.83 14.89
N SER A 237 -9.31 9.60 13.81
CA SER A 237 -8.43 9.43 12.67
C SER A 237 -6.95 9.56 13.06
N SER A 238 -6.12 8.67 12.54
CA SER A 238 -4.69 8.63 12.79
C SER A 238 -3.86 9.13 11.61
N ALA A 239 -2.57 9.36 11.85
CA ALA A 239 -1.55 9.58 10.81
C ALA A 239 -0.77 8.30 10.48
N GLY A 240 -1.13 7.14 11.06
CA GLY A 240 -0.40 5.88 10.94
C GLY A 240 0.72 5.72 11.98
N ASN A 241 1.25 6.83 12.52
CA ASN A 241 2.38 6.89 13.46
C ASN A 241 1.98 7.22 14.91
N ASN A 242 0.86 6.68 15.40
CA ASN A 242 0.30 6.99 16.72
C ASN A 242 -0.02 8.48 16.95
N SER A 243 -0.06 9.33 15.92
CA SER A 243 -0.51 10.72 16.00
C SER A 243 -1.90 10.88 15.39
N ILE A 244 -2.59 11.99 15.71
CA ILE A 244 -3.83 12.38 15.02
C ILE A 244 -3.44 12.74 13.57
N GLY A 245 -4.24 12.29 12.61
CA GLY A 245 -4.01 12.56 11.20
C GLY A 245 -5.29 12.46 10.38
N ASN A 246 -5.14 12.46 9.06
CA ASN A 246 -6.26 12.51 8.12
C ASN A 246 -6.55 11.16 7.44
N ARG A 247 -6.05 10.04 7.98
CA ARG A 247 -6.26 8.70 7.37
C ARG A 247 -7.70 8.21 7.44
N ARG A 248 -8.50 8.79 8.34
CA ARG A 248 -9.90 8.43 8.62
C ARG A 248 -10.05 6.95 8.98
N ASP A 249 -9.07 6.40 9.67
CA ASP A 249 -8.91 4.97 9.95
C ASP A 249 -9.32 4.56 11.37
N CYS A 250 -9.71 5.51 12.23
CA CYS A 250 -9.99 5.29 13.65
C CYS A 250 -8.79 4.74 14.45
N GLY A 251 -7.57 4.88 13.92
CA GLY A 251 -6.35 4.30 14.48
C GLY A 251 -5.72 5.08 15.65
N LYS A 252 -6.44 6.03 16.26
CA LYS A 252 -5.91 6.86 17.36
C LYS A 252 -6.92 6.94 18.51
N ILE A 253 -6.44 6.73 19.74
CA ILE A 253 -7.25 6.95 20.96
C ILE A 253 -7.44 8.45 21.18
N ASP A 254 -8.69 8.87 21.32
CA ASP A 254 -9.09 10.18 21.83
C ASP A 254 -9.61 10.04 23.27
N LYS A 255 -8.74 10.35 24.24
CA LYS A 255 -9.04 10.24 25.67
C LYS A 255 -10.02 11.31 26.18
N VAL A 256 -10.30 12.35 25.38
CA VAL A 256 -11.13 13.48 25.79
C VAL A 256 -12.61 13.27 25.40
N GLY A 257 -12.90 12.25 24.58
CA GLY A 257 -14.27 11.86 24.25
C GLY A 257 -14.98 12.83 23.31
N TYR A 258 -14.25 13.66 22.56
CA TYR A 258 -14.85 14.40 21.48
C TYR A 258 -14.98 13.45 20.30
N THR A 259 -16.10 12.72 20.27
CA THR A 259 -16.68 12.24 19.03
C THR A 259 -17.02 13.46 18.17
N LEU A 260 -16.00 14.10 17.60
CA LEU A 260 -16.16 14.80 16.34
C LEU A 260 -16.29 13.72 15.29
N ASN A 261 -17.47 13.12 15.25
CA ASN A 261 -18.02 12.64 13.99
C ASN A 261 -18.14 13.91 13.13
N PRO A 262 -17.31 14.12 12.08
CA PRO A 262 -17.40 15.33 11.27
C PRO A 262 -18.71 15.39 10.46
N TYR A 263 -19.62 14.42 10.64
CA TYR A 263 -20.87 14.28 9.89
C TYR A 263 -22.12 14.10 10.77
N TYR A 264 -22.10 14.52 12.03
CA TYR A 264 -23.36 14.76 12.74
C TYR A 264 -23.81 16.20 12.46
N GLU A 265 -24.43 16.43 11.30
CA GLU A 265 -25.33 17.58 11.17
C GLU A 265 -26.71 17.20 11.74
N PRO A 266 -27.36 18.07 12.53
CA PRO A 266 -28.68 17.85 13.11
C PRO A 266 -29.81 17.78 12.07
#